data_AF-A0A914VKT4-F1
#
_entry.id   AF-A0A914VKT4-F1
#
_cell.length_a   1.000
_cell.length_b   1.000
_cell.length_c   1.000
_cell.angle_alpha   90.00
_cell.angle_beta   90.00
_cell.angle_gamma   90.00
#
_symmetry.space_group_name_H-M   'P 1'
#
loop_
_entity.id
_entity.type
_entity.pdbx_description
1 polymer ?
#
loop_
_entity_poly.entity_id
_entity_poly.type
_entity_poly.pdbx_seq_one_letter_code
_entity_poly.pdbx_strand_id
1 'polypeptide(L)'
;MSKFIISILNVEAINVADLRKDKTFVKLSKVHQRDLESMKKRHQKQRDTIQKQQQTNVDKLMSDSHKQSKKKSSGSSFSSNHSHASLDLRDSDPTASVVPNANNAPTSPNDLHNFAHNQKMRSLVVTQTTEWSELMRRQQQEEHELRRVQMREEWDLLRKLMTEAQKLQMAMLRSRLDTEIKDLKLNQTKKSIEDARVIQQDKSIKTKAEKDRRVKELNEKNVKMFLEERRRQAVKSQKHEEQLTKRHQDQTEALEKEAAKTLEQEDMNYRETLLASKPETVV
;
A
#
# COMPACT_ATOMS: atom_id res chain seq x y z
N MET A 1 -4.33 23.70 26.66
CA MET A 1 -5.34 22.77 27.24
C MET A 1 -5.10 21.29 26.87
N SER A 2 -3.94 20.90 26.31
CA SER A 2 -3.81 19.65 25.54
C SER A 2 -3.13 18.46 26.25
N LYS A 3 -2.69 18.59 27.51
CA LYS A 3 -2.02 17.48 28.23
C LYS A 3 -2.76 17.01 29.48
N PHE A 4 -3.57 17.88 30.09
CA PHE A 4 -4.30 17.57 31.34
C PHE A 4 -5.51 16.64 31.12
N ILE A 5 -6.14 16.69 29.93
CA ILE A 5 -7.27 15.81 29.58
C ILE A 5 -6.77 14.40 29.20
N ILE A 6 -5.58 14.29 28.61
CA ILE A 6 -4.95 13.00 28.27
C ILE A 6 -4.59 12.22 29.54
N SER A 7 -4.25 12.91 30.63
CA SER A 7 -3.87 12.29 31.92
C SER A 7 -5.01 11.62 32.70
N ILE A 8 -6.28 11.92 32.38
CA ILE A 8 -7.42 11.42 33.19
C ILE A 8 -7.89 10.04 32.72
N LEU A 9 -7.54 9.64 31.50
CA LEU A 9 -7.87 8.34 30.92
C LEU A 9 -6.57 7.67 30.48
N ASN A 10 -6.02 6.83 31.35
CA ASN A 10 -4.82 6.02 31.15
C ASN A 10 -4.98 4.93 30.05
N VAL A 11 -5.68 5.26 28.96
CA VAL A 11 -5.88 4.41 27.79
C VAL A 11 -4.99 4.98 26.70
N GLU A 12 -3.89 4.29 26.45
CA GLU A 12 -2.91 4.65 25.44
C GLU A 12 -3.54 4.64 24.04
N ALA A 13 -3.10 5.53 23.15
CA ALA A 13 -3.60 5.56 21.79
C ALA A 13 -3.13 4.31 21.02
N ILE A 14 -4.02 3.69 20.26
CA ILE A 14 -3.66 2.58 19.37
C ILE A 14 -2.69 3.08 18.29
N ASN A 15 -1.53 2.44 18.20
CA ASN A 15 -0.47 2.77 17.25
C ASN A 15 -0.50 1.81 16.05
N VAL A 16 -0.60 2.36 14.84
CA VAL A 16 -0.61 1.60 13.58
C VAL A 16 0.67 0.77 13.40
N ALA A 17 1.81 1.26 13.89
CA ALA A 17 3.08 0.53 13.81
C ALA A 17 3.05 -0.78 14.61
N ASP A 18 2.29 -0.84 15.71
CA ASP A 18 2.13 -2.05 16.49
C ASP A 18 1.12 -3.01 15.85
N LEU A 19 0.09 -2.48 15.17
CA LEU A 19 -0.83 -3.31 14.37
C LEU A 19 -0.10 -4.03 13.22
N ARG A 20 0.93 -3.42 12.63
CA ARG A 20 1.76 -4.06 11.60
C ARG A 20 2.61 -5.23 12.12
N LYS A 21 2.83 -5.31 13.45
CA LYS A 21 3.50 -6.45 14.09
C LYS A 21 2.55 -7.61 14.38
N ASP A 22 1.24 -7.41 14.20
CA ASP A 22 0.25 -8.45 14.41
C ASP A 22 0.55 -9.67 13.52
N LYS A 23 0.37 -10.87 14.09
CA LYS A 23 0.68 -12.13 13.42
C LYS A 23 -0.08 -12.30 12.11
N THR A 24 -1.31 -11.79 12.01
CA THR A 24 -2.11 -11.84 10.79
C THR A 24 -1.54 -10.93 9.70
N PHE A 25 -1.08 -9.73 10.07
CA PHE A 25 -0.44 -8.78 9.16
C PHE A 25 0.91 -9.30 8.64
N VAL A 26 1.72 -9.89 9.54
CA VAL A 26 3.00 -10.52 9.17
C VAL A 26 2.79 -11.70 8.22
N LYS A 27 1.72 -12.49 8.41
CA LYS A 27 1.36 -13.58 7.48
C LYS A 27 0.97 -13.04 6.11
N LEU A 28 0.15 -12.00 6.06
CA LEU A 28 -0.26 -11.36 4.81
C LEU A 28 0.96 -10.82 4.05
N SER A 29 1.88 -10.13 4.74
CA SER A 29 3.12 -9.63 4.16
C SER A 29 3.97 -10.75 3.52
N LYS A 30 4.02 -11.94 4.15
CA LYS A 30 4.70 -13.12 3.60
C LYS A 30 3.98 -13.72 2.38
N VAL A 31 2.67 -13.56 2.27
CA VAL A 31 1.92 -13.94 1.07
C VAL A 31 2.28 -12.97 -0.07
N HIS A 32 2.19 -11.66 0.18
CA HIS A 32 2.54 -10.61 -0.78
C HIS A 32 3.95 -10.79 -1.36
N GLN A 33 4.91 -11.11 -0.50
CA GLN A 33 6.29 -11.38 -0.90
C GLN A 33 6.40 -12.59 -1.85
N ARG A 34 5.68 -13.68 -1.55
CA ARG A 34 5.69 -14.90 -2.40
C ARG A 34 5.02 -14.64 -3.75
N ASP A 35 3.93 -13.88 -3.77
CA ASP A 35 3.21 -13.55 -5.00
C ASP A 35 4.06 -12.68 -5.92
N LEU A 36 4.78 -11.71 -5.34
CA LEU A 36 5.74 -10.86 -6.05
C LEU A 36 6.87 -11.69 -6.66
N GLU A 37 7.46 -12.61 -5.90
CA GLU A 37 8.52 -13.50 -6.40
C GLU A 37 8.03 -14.43 -7.51
N SER A 38 6.82 -14.97 -7.38
CA SER A 38 6.18 -15.81 -8.40
C SER A 38 5.97 -15.04 -9.71
N MET A 39 5.47 -13.81 -9.61
CA MET A 39 5.28 -12.93 -10.76
C MET A 39 6.61 -12.54 -11.42
N LYS A 40 7.63 -12.16 -10.65
CA LYS A 40 8.97 -11.87 -11.20
C LYS A 40 9.57 -13.06 -11.96
N LYS A 41 9.41 -14.28 -11.44
CA LYS A 41 9.84 -15.51 -12.14
C LYS A 41 9.08 -15.73 -13.45
N ARG A 42 7.77 -15.47 -13.46
CA ARG A 42 6.94 -15.54 -14.69
C ARG A 42 7.41 -14.52 -15.72
N HIS A 43 7.64 -13.27 -15.30
CA HIS A 43 8.11 -12.20 -16.18
C HIS A 43 9.48 -12.48 -16.78
N GLN A 44 10.42 -13.00 -15.98
CA GLN A 44 11.74 -13.40 -16.49
C GLN A 44 11.63 -14.48 -17.56
N LYS A 45 10.83 -15.52 -17.34
CA LYS A 45 10.62 -16.57 -18.35
C LYS A 45 10.04 -16.01 -19.66
N GLN A 46 9.09 -15.08 -19.58
CA GLN A 46 8.52 -14.43 -20.77
C GLN A 46 9.59 -13.62 -21.52
N ARG A 47 10.43 -12.86 -20.81
CA ARG A 47 11.55 -12.11 -21.40
C ARG A 47 12.54 -13.04 -22.09
N ASP A 48 12.94 -14.13 -21.43
CA ASP A 48 13.87 -15.13 -22.00
C ASP A 48 13.30 -15.77 -23.28
N THR A 49 12.01 -16.09 -23.29
CA THR A 49 11.34 -16.66 -24.47
C THR A 49 11.33 -15.68 -25.65
N ILE A 50 10.96 -14.40 -25.43
CA ILE A 50 10.96 -13.40 -26.50
C ILE A 50 12.39 -13.16 -26.99
N GLN A 51 13.37 -12.97 -26.10
CA GLN A 51 14.75 -12.73 -26.48
C GLN A 51 15.31 -13.88 -27.35
N LYS A 52 15.07 -15.14 -26.97
CA LYS A 52 15.47 -16.30 -27.78
C LYS A 52 14.80 -16.33 -29.15
N GLN A 53 13.51 -15.99 -29.21
CA GLN A 53 12.77 -15.91 -30.48
C GLN A 53 13.34 -14.81 -31.37
N GLN A 54 13.65 -13.64 -30.80
CA GLN A 54 14.20 -12.51 -31.52
C GLN A 54 15.61 -12.80 -32.05
N GLN A 55 16.49 -13.40 -31.25
CA GLN A 55 17.81 -13.85 -31.68
C GLN A 55 17.70 -14.84 -32.86
N THR A 56 16.82 -15.83 -32.75
CA THR A 56 16.59 -16.83 -33.81
C THR A 56 16.12 -16.18 -35.12
N ASN A 57 15.28 -15.14 -35.04
CA ASN A 57 14.78 -14.43 -36.22
C ASN A 57 15.90 -13.64 -36.92
N VAL A 58 16.79 -13.00 -36.15
CA VAL A 58 17.97 -12.30 -36.67
C VAL A 58 18.92 -13.29 -37.33
N ASP A 59 19.25 -14.40 -36.67
CA ASP A 59 20.18 -15.42 -37.19
C ASP A 59 19.68 -16.01 -38.52
N LYS A 60 18.38 -16.28 -38.63
CA LYS A 60 17.76 -16.76 -39.88
C LYS A 60 17.94 -15.75 -41.01
N LEU A 61 17.61 -14.48 -40.77
CA LEU A 61 17.69 -13.42 -41.77
C LEU A 61 19.14 -13.16 -42.23
N MET A 62 20.11 -13.24 -41.31
CA MET A 62 21.53 -13.16 -41.62
C MET A 62 22.00 -14.37 -42.45
N SER A 63 21.55 -15.58 -42.09
CA SER A 63 21.92 -16.81 -42.81
C SER A 63 21.35 -16.89 -44.22
N ASP A 64 20.12 -16.41 -44.44
CA ASP A 64 19.47 -16.40 -45.76
C ASP A 64 20.15 -15.42 -46.72
N SER A 65 20.62 -14.28 -46.20
CA SER A 65 21.46 -13.33 -46.94
C SER A 65 22.79 -13.95 -47.39
N HIS A 66 23.46 -14.70 -46.50
CA HIS A 66 24.75 -15.34 -46.79
C HIS A 66 24.64 -16.52 -47.78
N LYS A 67 23.50 -17.23 -47.80
CA LYS A 67 23.25 -18.31 -48.77
C LYS A 67 22.98 -17.76 -50.17
N GLN A 68 22.31 -16.60 -50.29
CA GLN A 68 22.04 -15.97 -51.58
C GLN A 68 23.28 -15.30 -52.19
N SER A 69 24.21 -14.79 -51.37
CA SER A 69 25.49 -14.27 -51.86
C SER A 69 26.45 -15.39 -52.35
N LYS A 70 26.55 -16.51 -51.63
CA LYS A 70 27.40 -17.66 -52.03
C LYS A 70 26.95 -18.37 -53.31
N LYS A 71 25.64 -18.41 -53.59
CA LYS A 71 25.11 -19.04 -54.82
C LYS A 71 25.50 -18.29 -56.11
N LYS A 72 25.95 -17.04 -56.01
CA LYS A 72 26.39 -16.21 -57.16
C LYS A 72 27.91 -16.18 -57.35
N SER A 73 28.71 -16.45 -56.30
CA SER A 73 30.17 -16.50 -56.42
C SER A 73 30.70 -17.82 -57.00
N SER A 74 29.89 -18.88 -57.04
CA SER A 74 30.28 -20.18 -57.61
C SER A 74 30.04 -20.31 -59.13
N GLY A 75 29.71 -19.21 -59.82
CA GLY A 75 29.42 -19.19 -61.27
C GLY A 75 30.41 -18.38 -62.13
N SER A 76 31.54 -17.93 -61.58
CA SER A 76 32.49 -17.09 -62.31
C SER A 76 33.93 -17.43 -61.93
N SER A 77 34.51 -18.39 -62.64
CA SER A 77 35.96 -18.58 -62.71
C SER A 77 36.58 -17.60 -63.71
N PHE A 78 37.62 -16.91 -63.25
CA PHE A 78 38.70 -16.25 -64.02
C PHE A 78 38.42 -14.87 -64.65
N SER A 79 38.92 -13.82 -64.00
CA SER A 79 39.61 -12.70 -64.65
C SER A 79 40.26 -11.80 -63.57
N SER A 80 41.59 -11.75 -63.58
CA SER A 80 42.40 -10.76 -62.88
C SER A 80 42.26 -9.36 -63.51
N ASN A 81 42.01 -8.31 -62.73
CA ASN A 81 42.85 -7.10 -62.73
C ASN A 81 42.44 -6.08 -61.65
N HIS A 82 43.45 -5.33 -61.20
CA HIS A 82 43.46 -4.24 -60.22
C HIS A 82 42.36 -3.16 -60.35
N SER A 83 41.90 -2.63 -59.21
CA SER A 83 41.96 -1.19 -58.92
C SER A 83 41.64 -0.88 -57.44
N HIS A 84 42.38 0.10 -56.89
CA HIS A 84 42.22 0.69 -55.57
C HIS A 84 41.06 1.71 -55.57
N ALA A 85 40.21 1.70 -54.53
CA ALA A 85 39.47 2.88 -54.04
C ALA A 85 38.86 2.54 -52.67
N SER A 86 39.53 2.92 -51.58
CA SER A 86 39.21 4.04 -50.68
C SER A 86 38.00 3.80 -49.77
N LEU A 87 38.31 3.73 -48.48
CA LEU A 87 37.39 3.64 -47.35
C LEU A 87 36.78 5.03 -47.12
N ASP A 88 35.45 5.13 -47.15
CA ASP A 88 34.74 6.28 -46.58
C ASP A 88 33.88 5.79 -45.40
N LEU A 89 34.38 6.07 -44.19
CA LEU A 89 33.62 6.02 -42.95
C LEU A 89 32.64 7.20 -42.97
N ARG A 90 31.35 6.94 -43.20
CA ARG A 90 30.29 7.91 -42.87
C ARG A 90 29.42 7.36 -41.76
N ASP A 91 29.74 7.86 -40.57
CA ASP A 91 28.92 7.96 -39.38
C ASP A 91 27.46 8.26 -39.76
N SER A 92 26.52 7.42 -39.32
CA SER A 92 25.11 7.52 -39.72
C SER A 92 24.23 7.74 -38.49
N ASP A 93 23.82 9.00 -38.34
CA ASP A 93 22.79 9.52 -37.44
C ASP A 93 21.41 8.87 -37.73
N PRO A 94 20.62 8.40 -36.73
CA PRO A 94 19.43 7.59 -36.98
C PRO A 94 18.17 8.37 -37.41
N THR A 95 18.23 9.70 -37.55
CA THR A 95 17.02 10.54 -37.66
C THR A 95 16.80 11.22 -39.00
N ALA A 96 17.68 11.03 -39.99
CA ALA A 96 17.52 11.68 -41.30
C ALA A 96 16.48 10.95 -42.17
N SER A 97 15.33 11.58 -42.38
CA SER A 97 14.37 11.22 -43.43
C SER A 97 15.04 11.35 -44.80
N VAL A 98 15.37 10.22 -45.43
CA VAL A 98 15.91 10.19 -46.79
C VAL A 98 14.77 10.52 -47.76
N VAL A 99 14.70 11.79 -48.17
CA VAL A 99 13.98 12.19 -49.39
C VAL A 99 14.70 11.54 -50.57
N PRO A 100 14.02 10.85 -51.50
CA PRO A 100 14.70 10.22 -52.63
C PRO A 100 15.24 11.30 -53.57
N ASN A 101 16.55 11.50 -53.60
CA ASN A 101 17.19 12.27 -54.66
C ASN A 101 17.17 11.42 -55.94
N ALA A 102 16.57 11.95 -57.02
CA ALA A 102 16.31 11.25 -58.29
C ALA A 102 17.57 10.80 -59.06
N ASN A 103 18.78 11.08 -58.55
CA ASN A 103 20.05 10.77 -59.21
C ASN A 103 20.75 9.49 -58.70
N ASN A 104 20.19 8.79 -57.70
CA ASN A 104 20.71 7.50 -57.19
C ASN A 104 19.65 6.39 -57.29
N ALA A 105 19.09 6.19 -58.49
CA ALA A 105 18.27 5.01 -58.76
C ALA A 105 19.16 3.74 -58.71
N PRO A 106 18.71 2.62 -58.10
CA PRO A 106 19.50 1.41 -58.02
C PRO A 106 19.73 0.85 -59.43
N THR A 107 20.93 1.06 -59.96
CA THR A 107 21.29 0.72 -61.34
C THR A 107 21.76 -0.72 -61.51
N SER A 108 22.00 -1.47 -60.41
CA SER A 108 22.49 -2.85 -60.45
C SER A 108 21.59 -3.83 -59.67
N PRO A 109 21.41 -5.08 -60.14
CA PRO A 109 20.69 -6.13 -59.42
C PRO A 109 21.20 -6.40 -57.98
N ASN A 110 22.47 -6.09 -57.70
CA ASN A 110 23.05 -6.18 -56.37
C ASN A 110 22.54 -5.07 -55.42
N ASP A 111 22.35 -3.86 -55.94
CA ASP A 111 21.89 -2.72 -55.15
C ASP A 111 20.43 -2.89 -54.72
N LEU A 112 19.59 -3.42 -55.62
CA LEU A 112 18.20 -3.74 -55.33
C LEU A 112 18.06 -4.85 -54.27
N HIS A 113 18.93 -5.87 -54.34
CA HIS A 113 18.96 -6.95 -53.36
C HIS A 113 19.41 -6.46 -51.97
N ASN A 114 20.47 -5.66 -51.93
CA ASN A 114 20.96 -5.07 -50.68
C ASN A 114 19.89 -4.13 -50.07
N PHE A 115 19.21 -3.33 -50.90
CA PHE A 115 18.11 -2.48 -50.45
C PHE A 115 16.96 -3.30 -49.84
N ALA A 116 16.52 -4.38 -50.51
CA ALA A 116 15.45 -5.25 -50.01
C ALA A 116 15.84 -5.98 -48.72
N HIS A 117 17.10 -6.41 -48.57
CA HIS A 117 17.60 -7.02 -47.33
C HIS A 117 17.64 -6.00 -46.19
N ASN A 118 18.17 -4.79 -46.44
CA ASN A 118 18.18 -3.70 -45.46
C ASN A 118 16.77 -3.29 -45.03
N GLN A 119 15.81 -3.27 -45.95
CA GLN A 119 14.41 -2.99 -45.63
C GLN A 119 13.80 -4.08 -44.74
N LYS A 120 14.08 -5.36 -45.02
CA LYS A 120 13.64 -6.49 -44.16
C LYS A 120 14.27 -6.43 -42.77
N MET A 121 15.57 -6.11 -42.67
CA MET A 121 16.26 -5.92 -41.40
C MET A 121 15.65 -4.78 -40.58
N ARG A 122 15.41 -3.61 -41.20
CA ARG A 122 14.75 -2.47 -40.55
C ARG A 122 13.34 -2.82 -40.06
N SER A 123 12.55 -3.51 -40.89
CA SER A 123 11.21 -3.96 -40.50
C SER A 123 11.27 -4.94 -39.32
N LEU A 124 12.21 -5.88 -39.32
CA LEU A 124 12.38 -6.84 -38.23
C LEU A 124 12.72 -6.12 -36.92
N VAL A 125 13.67 -5.19 -36.95
CA VAL A 125 14.05 -4.40 -35.76
C VAL A 125 12.86 -3.63 -35.20
N VAL A 126 12.06 -2.98 -36.06
CA VAL A 126 10.85 -2.26 -35.62
C VAL A 126 9.83 -3.19 -34.96
N THR A 127 9.57 -4.36 -35.55
CA THR A 127 8.66 -5.36 -34.96
C THR A 127 9.18 -5.84 -33.61
N GLN A 128 10.46 -6.21 -33.52
CA GLN A 128 11.07 -6.70 -32.28
C GLN A 128 11.08 -5.64 -31.16
N THR A 129 11.35 -4.38 -31.52
CA THR A 129 11.26 -3.23 -30.60
C THR A 129 9.84 -3.08 -30.06
N THR A 130 8.83 -3.20 -30.94
CA THR A 130 7.42 -3.05 -30.57
C THR A 130 6.97 -4.19 -29.65
N GLU A 131 7.25 -5.44 -30.02
CA GLU A 131 6.92 -6.63 -29.23
C GLU A 131 7.55 -6.58 -27.83
N TRP A 132 8.81 -6.17 -27.75
CA TRP A 132 9.50 -6.03 -26.47
C TRP A 132 8.92 -4.90 -25.62
N SER A 133 8.70 -3.73 -26.22
CA SER A 133 8.09 -2.58 -25.54
C SER A 133 6.69 -2.89 -25.01
N GLU A 134 5.88 -3.63 -25.76
CA GLU A 134 4.56 -4.08 -25.32
C GLU A 134 4.64 -5.12 -24.20
N LEU A 135 5.60 -6.05 -24.25
CA LEU A 135 5.86 -6.98 -23.16
C LEU A 135 6.19 -6.21 -21.87
N MET A 136 7.14 -5.28 -21.94
CA MET A 136 7.57 -4.51 -20.77
C MET A 136 6.42 -3.68 -20.20
N ARG A 137 5.62 -3.02 -21.04
CA ARG A 137 4.44 -2.26 -20.59
C ARG A 137 3.40 -3.15 -19.90
N ARG A 138 3.15 -4.35 -20.43
CA ARG A 138 2.24 -5.32 -19.81
C ARG A 138 2.76 -5.79 -18.46
N GLN A 139 4.04 -6.14 -18.37
CA GLN A 139 4.67 -6.55 -17.11
C GLN A 139 4.59 -5.45 -16.06
N GLN A 140 4.89 -4.20 -16.45
CA GLN A 140 4.78 -3.03 -15.58
C GLN A 140 3.34 -2.80 -15.08
N GLN A 141 2.34 -2.98 -15.94
CA GLN A 141 0.92 -2.91 -15.54
C GLN A 141 0.54 -4.03 -14.56
N GLU A 142 1.02 -5.26 -14.77
CA GLU A 142 0.80 -6.38 -13.85
C GLU A 142 1.45 -6.14 -12.49
N GLU A 143 2.67 -5.60 -12.45
CA GLU A 143 3.37 -5.21 -11.22
C GLU A 143 2.59 -4.17 -10.43
N HIS A 144 2.13 -3.13 -11.12
CA HIS A 144 1.35 -2.05 -10.52
C HIS A 144 0.00 -2.56 -9.97
N GLU A 145 -0.75 -3.36 -10.72
CA GLU A 145 -2.03 -3.87 -10.22
C GLU A 145 -1.84 -4.82 -9.03
N LEU A 146 -0.82 -5.69 -9.06
CA LEU A 146 -0.50 -6.52 -7.90
C LEU A 146 -0.19 -5.64 -6.68
N ARG A 147 0.63 -4.61 -6.84
CA ARG A 147 0.96 -3.66 -5.77
C ARG A 147 -0.29 -2.99 -5.21
N ARG A 148 -1.21 -2.54 -6.06
CA ARG A 148 -2.49 -1.93 -5.62
C ARG A 148 -3.38 -2.89 -4.84
N VAL A 149 -3.48 -4.14 -5.29
CA VAL A 149 -4.21 -5.19 -4.55
C VAL A 149 -3.61 -5.41 -3.17
N GLN A 150 -2.28 -5.58 -3.10
CA GLN A 150 -1.56 -5.75 -1.84
C GLN A 150 -1.76 -4.57 -0.88
N MET A 151 -1.73 -3.33 -1.39
CA MET A 151 -2.04 -2.14 -0.59
C MET A 151 -3.45 -2.19 -0.02
N ARG A 152 -4.45 -2.51 -0.85
CA ARG A 152 -5.85 -2.61 -0.39
C ARG A 152 -6.00 -3.66 0.70
N GLU A 153 -5.42 -4.85 0.50
CA GLU A 153 -5.45 -5.93 1.48
C GLU A 153 -4.75 -5.55 2.80
N GLU A 154 -3.59 -4.89 2.73
CA GLU A 154 -2.87 -4.37 3.90
C GLU A 154 -3.72 -3.38 4.70
N TRP A 155 -4.33 -2.40 4.02
CA TRP A 155 -5.16 -1.38 4.66
C TRP A 155 -6.47 -1.93 5.22
N ASP A 156 -7.12 -2.85 4.51
CA ASP A 156 -8.31 -3.53 5.00
C ASP A 156 -8.03 -4.34 6.27
N LEU A 157 -6.88 -5.01 6.32
CA LEU A 157 -6.47 -5.75 7.52
C LEU A 157 -6.13 -4.79 8.66
N LEU A 158 -5.40 -3.71 8.41
CA LEU A 158 -5.11 -2.69 9.43
C LEU A 158 -6.39 -2.06 10.00
N ARG A 159 -7.39 -1.79 9.16
CA ARG A 159 -8.70 -1.29 9.60
C ARG A 159 -9.43 -2.29 10.50
N LYS A 160 -9.39 -3.58 10.17
CA LYS A 160 -9.96 -4.66 11.00
C LYS A 160 -9.26 -4.73 12.36
N LEU A 161 -7.93 -4.78 12.37
CA LEU A 161 -7.11 -4.82 13.59
C LEU A 161 -7.33 -3.58 14.47
N MET A 162 -7.42 -2.39 13.86
CA MET A 162 -7.76 -1.14 14.56
C MET A 162 -9.13 -1.26 15.24
N THR A 163 -10.15 -1.70 14.50
CA THR A 163 -11.51 -1.87 15.04
C THR A 163 -11.55 -2.85 16.20
N GLU A 164 -10.81 -3.96 16.12
CA GLU A 164 -10.72 -4.95 17.20
C GLU A 164 -10.02 -4.38 18.43
N ALA A 165 -8.90 -3.68 18.26
CA ALA A 165 -8.20 -3.00 19.35
C ALA A 165 -9.08 -1.93 20.03
N GLN A 166 -9.85 -1.15 19.26
CA GLN A 166 -10.81 -0.17 19.76
C GLN A 166 -11.91 -0.83 20.60
N LYS A 167 -12.48 -1.95 20.12
CA LYS A 167 -13.47 -2.73 20.88
C LYS A 167 -12.90 -3.21 22.22
N LEU A 168 -11.67 -3.72 22.24
CA LEU A 168 -11.01 -4.15 23.47
C LEU A 168 -10.79 -2.98 24.43
N GLN A 169 -10.33 -1.82 23.95
CA GLN A 169 -10.18 -0.62 24.79
C GLN A 169 -11.51 -0.16 25.41
N MET A 170 -12.58 -0.15 24.63
CA MET A 170 -13.91 0.22 25.12
C MET A 170 -14.44 -0.77 26.17
N ALA A 171 -14.25 -2.08 25.93
CA ALA A 171 -14.63 -3.11 26.89
C ALA A 171 -13.87 -2.98 28.22
N MET A 172 -12.55 -2.72 28.16
CA MET A 172 -11.74 -2.47 29.36
C MET A 172 -12.19 -1.22 30.12
N LEU A 173 -12.52 -0.13 29.41
CA LEU A 173 -13.04 1.09 30.03
C LEU A 173 -14.36 0.82 30.75
N ARG A 174 -15.32 0.14 30.10
CA ARG A 174 -16.62 -0.18 30.69
C ARG A 174 -16.49 -1.04 31.95
N SER A 175 -15.65 -2.07 31.91
CA SER A 175 -15.37 -2.91 33.08
C SER A 175 -14.81 -2.11 34.27
N ARG A 176 -13.92 -1.16 34.01
CA ARG A 176 -13.40 -0.25 35.03
C ARG A 176 -14.50 0.65 35.60
N LEU A 177 -15.30 1.27 34.75
CA LEU A 177 -16.41 2.15 35.18
C LEU A 177 -17.45 1.38 36.01
N ASP A 178 -17.74 0.13 35.65
CA ASP A 178 -18.62 -0.75 36.42
C ASP A 178 -18.07 -1.03 37.83
N THR A 179 -16.75 -1.20 37.94
CA THR A 179 -16.07 -1.39 39.23
C THR A 179 -16.16 -0.11 40.07
N GLU A 180 -15.88 1.05 39.49
CA GLU A 180 -16.02 2.36 40.17
C GLU A 180 -17.44 2.59 40.69
N ILE A 181 -18.48 2.18 39.94
CA ILE A 181 -19.88 2.26 40.37
C ILE A 181 -20.18 1.32 41.54
N LYS A 182 -19.63 0.10 41.55
CA LYS A 182 -19.78 -0.86 42.66
C LYS A 182 -19.11 -0.32 43.93
N ASP A 183 -17.90 0.21 43.80
CA ASP A 183 -17.16 0.81 44.91
C ASP A 183 -17.87 2.04 45.48
N LEU A 184 -18.45 2.87 44.61
CA LEU A 184 -19.27 4.00 45.03
C LEU A 184 -20.45 3.55 45.89
N LYS A 185 -21.21 2.56 45.44
CA LYS A 185 -22.35 2.02 46.22
C LYS A 185 -21.89 1.43 47.55
N LEU A 186 -20.78 0.70 47.57
CA LEU A 186 -20.20 0.15 48.79
C LEU A 186 -19.81 1.26 49.77
N ASN A 187 -19.20 2.34 49.28
CA ASN A 187 -18.81 3.49 50.09
C ASN A 187 -20.03 4.24 50.66
N GLN A 188 -21.11 4.37 49.89
CA GLN A 188 -22.37 4.94 50.38
C GLN A 188 -22.96 4.11 51.53
N THR A 189 -22.98 2.78 51.40
CA THR A 189 -23.43 1.88 52.47
C THR A 189 -22.57 2.02 53.72
N LYS A 190 -21.24 1.99 53.58
CA LYS A 190 -20.30 2.17 54.71
C LYS A 190 -20.52 3.51 55.42
N LYS A 191 -20.65 4.60 54.66
CA LYS A 191 -20.93 5.93 55.21
C LYS A 191 -22.25 5.96 55.97
N SER A 192 -23.32 5.37 55.42
CA SER A 192 -24.63 5.34 56.08
C SER A 192 -24.60 4.57 57.41
N ILE A 193 -23.85 3.47 57.49
CA ILE A 193 -23.67 2.70 58.72
C ILE A 193 -22.89 3.52 59.76
N GLU A 194 -21.80 4.17 59.35
CA GLU A 194 -20.97 4.98 60.24
C GLU A 194 -21.73 6.21 60.78
N ASP A 195 -22.46 6.92 59.92
CA ASP A 195 -23.27 8.08 60.35
C ASP A 195 -24.35 7.65 61.38
N ALA A 196 -24.99 6.49 61.18
CA ALA A 196 -25.96 5.95 62.14
C ALA A 196 -25.30 5.57 63.48
N ARG A 197 -24.10 4.99 63.44
CA ARG A 197 -23.29 4.66 64.63
C ARG A 197 -22.96 5.92 65.43
N VAL A 198 -22.61 7.01 64.77
CA VAL A 198 -22.31 8.30 65.41
C VAL A 198 -23.53 8.83 66.17
N ILE A 199 -24.73 8.81 65.58
CA ILE A 199 -25.96 9.24 66.28
C ILE A 199 -26.25 8.34 67.49
N GLN A 200 -26.04 7.02 67.36
CA GLN A 200 -26.32 6.09 68.45
C GLN A 200 -25.41 6.31 69.67
N GLN A 201 -24.13 6.62 69.41
CA GLN A 201 -23.12 6.88 70.44
C GLN A 201 -23.15 8.29 71.01
N ASP A 202 -23.93 9.19 70.43
CA ASP A 202 -24.09 10.55 70.92
C ASP A 202 -24.81 10.56 72.28
N LYS A 203 -24.07 10.90 73.33
CA LYS A 203 -24.56 10.98 74.72
C LYS A 203 -25.36 12.26 74.99
N SER A 204 -25.29 13.25 74.10
CA SER A 204 -26.04 14.51 74.25
C SER A 204 -27.54 14.32 73.96
N ILE A 205 -27.90 13.32 73.16
CA ILE A 205 -29.28 13.01 72.79
C ILE A 205 -29.88 12.02 73.80
N LYS A 206 -30.70 12.54 74.72
CA LYS A 206 -31.23 11.77 75.85
C LYS A 206 -32.56 11.08 75.59
N THR A 207 -33.36 11.55 74.63
CA THR A 207 -34.71 11.01 74.37
C THR A 207 -34.73 10.18 73.09
N LYS A 208 -35.52 9.10 73.12
CA LYS A 208 -35.73 8.24 71.95
C LYS A 208 -36.32 9.02 70.77
N ALA A 209 -37.32 9.87 71.04
CA ALA A 209 -37.96 10.70 70.02
C ALA A 209 -36.98 11.64 69.29
N GLU A 210 -36.03 12.26 70.00
CA GLU A 210 -35.02 13.10 69.35
C GLU A 210 -33.98 12.26 68.58
N LYS A 211 -33.60 11.07 69.08
CA LYS A 211 -32.75 10.14 68.30
C LYS A 211 -33.42 9.73 66.99
N ASP A 212 -34.68 9.32 67.05
CA ASP A 212 -35.44 8.90 65.87
C ASP A 212 -35.61 10.06 64.86
N ARG A 213 -35.85 11.28 65.36
CA ARG A 213 -35.88 12.49 64.54
C ARG A 213 -34.54 12.72 63.83
N ARG A 214 -33.41 12.66 64.54
CA ARG A 214 -32.07 12.86 63.97
C ARG A 214 -31.71 11.80 62.93
N VAL A 215 -32.08 10.54 63.17
CA VAL A 215 -31.90 9.45 62.19
C VAL A 215 -32.72 9.73 60.92
N LYS A 216 -33.96 10.20 61.05
CA LYS A 216 -34.80 10.54 59.90
C LYS A 216 -34.19 11.69 59.07
N GLU A 217 -33.81 12.79 59.72
CA GLU A 217 -33.16 13.94 59.07
C GLU A 217 -31.85 13.52 58.37
N LEU A 218 -31.04 12.68 59.02
CA LEU A 218 -29.82 12.12 58.43
C LEU A 218 -30.12 11.27 57.20
N ASN A 219 -31.10 10.37 57.27
CA ASN A 219 -31.48 9.51 56.15
C ASN A 219 -31.98 10.33 54.96
N GLU A 220 -32.81 11.35 55.17
CA GLU A 220 -33.25 12.26 54.11
C GLU A 220 -32.06 12.97 53.45
N LYS A 221 -31.10 13.48 54.25
CA LYS A 221 -29.86 14.08 53.73
C LYS A 221 -29.00 13.08 52.95
N ASN A 222 -28.81 11.88 53.48
CA ASN A 222 -27.99 10.85 52.86
C ASN A 222 -28.60 10.39 51.53
N VAL A 223 -29.91 10.20 51.43
CA VAL A 223 -30.59 9.86 50.17
C VAL A 223 -30.34 10.93 49.10
N LYS A 224 -30.51 12.21 49.44
CA LYS A 224 -30.26 13.32 48.50
C LYS A 224 -28.80 13.35 48.03
N MET A 225 -27.85 13.23 48.96
CA MET A 225 -26.43 13.20 48.65
C MET A 225 -26.05 12.02 47.75
N PHE A 226 -26.53 10.81 48.07
CA PHE A 226 -26.21 9.60 47.32
C PHE A 226 -26.77 9.62 45.90
N LEU A 227 -27.97 10.19 45.71
CA LEU A 227 -28.55 10.38 44.38
C LEU A 227 -27.71 11.34 43.53
N GLU A 228 -27.31 12.49 44.08
CA GLU A 228 -26.48 13.45 43.32
C GLU A 228 -25.09 12.88 43.02
N GLU A 229 -24.50 12.13 43.95
CA GLU A 229 -23.21 11.48 43.75
C GLU A 229 -23.27 10.41 42.63
N ARG A 230 -24.33 9.60 42.62
CA ARG A 230 -24.58 8.64 41.54
C ARG A 230 -24.84 9.34 40.20
N ARG A 231 -25.59 10.44 40.20
CA ARG A 231 -25.84 11.25 39.00
C ARG A 231 -24.53 11.80 38.44
N ARG A 232 -23.68 12.37 39.31
CA ARG A 232 -22.36 12.88 38.95
C ARG A 232 -21.46 11.77 38.40
N GLN A 233 -21.46 10.59 39.02
CA GLN A 233 -20.68 9.45 38.52
C GLN A 233 -21.20 8.95 37.17
N ALA A 234 -22.52 8.88 36.96
CA ALA A 234 -23.10 8.48 35.68
C ALA A 234 -22.71 9.45 34.54
N VAL A 235 -22.83 10.76 34.77
CA VAL A 235 -22.41 11.79 33.80
C VAL A 235 -20.91 11.69 33.52
N LYS A 236 -20.10 11.43 34.54
CA LYS A 236 -18.65 11.23 34.40
C LYS A 236 -18.34 10.00 33.53
N SER A 237 -18.94 8.85 33.83
CA SER A 237 -18.79 7.61 33.05
C SER A 237 -19.19 7.81 31.59
N GLN A 238 -20.34 8.43 31.33
CA GLN A 238 -20.80 8.75 29.98
C GLN A 238 -19.78 9.61 29.23
N LYS A 239 -19.28 10.68 29.86
CA LYS A 239 -18.28 11.57 29.25
C LYS A 239 -16.97 10.84 28.92
N HIS A 240 -16.58 9.85 29.71
CA HIS A 240 -15.39 9.04 29.42
C HIS A 240 -15.60 8.14 28.19
N GLU A 241 -16.77 7.50 28.07
CA GLU A 241 -17.11 6.68 26.89
C GLU A 241 -17.22 7.53 25.61
N GLU A 242 -17.84 8.71 25.69
CA GLU A 242 -17.95 9.65 24.56
C GLU A 242 -16.57 10.12 24.07
N GLN A 243 -15.67 10.45 25.01
CA GLN A 243 -14.31 10.86 24.66
C GLN A 243 -13.50 9.75 24.00
N LEU A 244 -13.61 8.52 24.51
CA LEU A 244 -12.91 7.38 23.91
C LEU A 244 -13.48 7.05 22.52
N THR A 245 -14.81 7.08 22.38
CA THR A 245 -15.49 6.91 21.09
C THR A 245 -15.01 7.94 20.07
N LYS A 246 -14.95 9.22 20.45
CA LYS A 246 -14.46 10.29 19.58
C LYS A 246 -13.01 10.04 19.15
N ARG A 247 -12.14 9.66 20.09
CA ARG A 247 -10.75 9.32 19.77
C ARG A 247 -10.65 8.15 18.78
N HIS A 248 -11.46 7.10 18.98
CA HIS A 248 -11.52 5.96 18.06
C HIS A 248 -11.95 6.39 16.67
N GLN A 249 -12.94 7.27 16.56
CA GLN A 249 -13.36 7.85 15.29
C GLN A 249 -12.21 8.63 14.62
N ASP A 250 -11.56 9.54 15.33
CA ASP A 250 -10.43 10.33 14.80
C ASP A 250 -9.28 9.42 14.30
N GLN A 251 -9.00 8.31 15.01
CA GLN A 251 -7.98 7.33 14.61
C GLN A 251 -8.36 6.57 13.34
N THR A 252 -9.63 6.19 13.21
CA THR A 252 -10.14 5.51 12.01
C THR A 252 -10.09 6.43 10.80
N GLU A 253 -10.54 7.68 10.95
CA GLU A 253 -10.49 8.69 9.88
C GLU A 253 -9.04 8.98 9.46
N ALA A 254 -8.11 9.07 10.41
CA ALA A 254 -6.70 9.26 10.11
C ALA A 254 -6.11 8.07 9.32
N LEU A 255 -6.45 6.83 9.71
CA LEU A 255 -6.02 5.62 9.02
C LEU A 255 -6.55 5.58 7.58
N GLU A 256 -7.82 5.92 7.37
CA GLU A 256 -8.44 5.95 6.05
C GLU A 256 -7.83 7.03 5.15
N LYS A 257 -7.53 8.21 5.72
CA LYS A 257 -6.85 9.28 5.00
C LYS A 257 -5.43 8.89 4.58
N GLU A 258 -4.69 8.20 5.46
CA GLU A 258 -3.36 7.68 5.13
C GLU A 258 -3.43 6.59 4.05
N ALA A 259 -4.43 5.70 4.13
CA ALA A 259 -4.68 4.69 3.12
C ALA A 259 -4.95 5.28 1.74
N ALA A 260 -5.84 6.27 1.66
CA ALA A 260 -6.17 6.97 0.42
C ALA A 260 -4.93 7.69 -0.16
N LYS A 261 -4.21 8.45 0.69
CA LYS A 261 -3.01 9.19 0.28
C LYS A 261 -1.92 8.27 -0.28
N THR A 262 -1.66 7.15 0.38
CA THR A 262 -0.62 6.21 -0.07
C THR A 262 -1.00 5.55 -1.38
N LEU A 263 -2.26 5.16 -1.56
CA LEU A 263 -2.75 4.59 -2.82
C LEU A 263 -2.68 5.61 -3.97
N GLU A 264 -3.07 6.86 -3.72
CA GLU A 264 -2.98 7.94 -4.71
C GLU A 264 -1.54 8.21 -5.12
N GLN A 265 -0.60 8.23 -4.16
CA GLN A 265 0.82 8.40 -4.44
C GLN A 265 1.38 7.26 -5.30
N GLU A 266 1.00 6.01 -5.03
CA GLU A 266 1.41 4.86 -5.84
C GLU A 266 0.86 4.99 -7.28
N ASP A 267 -0.43 5.32 -7.42
CA ASP A 267 -1.06 5.54 -8.74
C ASP A 267 -0.41 6.73 -9.48
N MET A 268 0.11 7.74 -8.78
CA MET A 268 0.86 8.86 -9.38
C MET A 268 2.25 8.43 -9.83
N ASN A 269 3.01 7.72 -8.99
CA ASN A 269 4.33 7.19 -9.33
C ASN A 269 4.26 6.26 -10.56
N TYR A 270 3.21 5.46 -10.65
CA TYR A 270 2.99 4.60 -11.81
C TYR A 270 2.78 5.41 -13.10
N ARG A 271 1.96 6.47 -13.06
CA ARG A 271 1.77 7.36 -14.21
C ARG A 271 3.06 8.06 -14.63
N GLU A 272 3.88 8.50 -13.67
CA GLU A 272 5.21 9.06 -13.96
C GLU A 272 6.11 8.04 -14.66
N THR A 273 6.10 6.79 -14.19
CA THR A 273 6.89 5.71 -14.82
C THR A 273 6.41 5.43 -16.24
N LEU A 274 5.10 5.48 -16.51
CA LEU A 274 4.56 5.35 -17.86
C LEU A 274 4.97 6.51 -18.78
N LEU A 275 4.95 7.75 -18.29
CA LEU A 275 5.38 8.92 -19.07
C LEU A 275 6.89 8.91 -19.36
N ALA A 276 7.69 8.34 -18.46
CA ALA A 276 9.12 8.17 -18.65
C ALA A 276 9.47 6.98 -19.57
N SER A 277 8.52 6.09 -19.86
CA SER A 277 8.76 4.91 -20.69
C SER A 277 9.10 5.30 -22.13
N LYS A 278 10.13 4.64 -22.68
CA LYS A 278 10.58 4.81 -24.07
C LYS A 278 10.53 3.46 -24.77
N PRO A 279 10.49 3.42 -26.11
CA PRO A 279 10.65 2.16 -26.84
C PRO A 279 11.96 1.48 -26.41
N GLU A 280 11.84 0.23 -25.99
CA GLU A 280 12.97 -0.58 -25.53
C GLU A 280 13.22 -1.72 -26.51
N THR A 281 14.49 -2.01 -26.73
CA THR A 281 14.96 -3.16 -27.51
C THR A 281 15.78 -4.05 -26.60
N VAL A 282 15.57 -5.36 -26.68
CA VAL A 282 16.51 -6.32 -26.11
C VAL A 282 17.60 -6.61 -27.14
N VAL A 283 18.86 -6.55 -26.69
CA VAL A 283 20.05 -6.90 -27.48
C VAL A 283 20.63 -8.19 -26.93
#